data_AF-A0A967CP63-F1
#
_entry.id   AF-A0A967CP63-F1
#
_cell.length_a   1.000
_cell.length_b   1.000
_cell.length_c   1.000
_cell.angle_alpha   90.00
_cell.angle_beta   90.00
_cell.angle_gamma   90.00
#
_symmetry.space_group_name_H-M   'P 1'
#
loop_
_entity.id
_entity.type
_entity.pdbx_description
1 polymer ?
#
loop_
_entity_poly.entity_id
_entity_poly.type
_entity_poly.pdbx_seq_one_letter_code
_entity_poly.pdbx_strand_id
1 'polypeptide(L)'
;MRSAAASGHGVRPATTARAHFAYAGAFTVNAPGGRSPAADAAPARGITVFGVSADTGALRPLQSVASANPAHLVLDAAQAHLYAINEIDDYGGQGIAGSVEAYAIDPASGHIRLLNRQAIGIGPAHCSLHP
;
A
#
# COMPACT_ATOMS: atom_id res chain seq x y z
N MET A 1 51.77 34.25 24.87
CA MET A 1 51.05 33.02 25.27
C MET A 1 50.04 32.70 24.17
N ARG A 2 50.23 31.58 23.47
CA ARG A 2 49.35 31.14 22.38
C ARG A 2 48.13 30.44 22.99
N SER A 3 46.92 30.91 22.70
CA SER A 3 45.68 30.23 23.09
C SER A 3 45.23 29.36 21.92
N ALA A 4 45.13 28.05 22.15
CA ALA A 4 44.65 27.07 21.18
C ALA A 4 43.13 26.90 21.35
N ALA A 5 42.38 27.09 20.26
CA ALA A 5 40.95 26.80 20.22
C ALA A 5 40.76 25.28 19.99
N ALA A 6 40.09 24.62 20.92
CA ALA A 6 39.70 23.22 20.79
C ALA A 6 38.52 23.11 19.81
N SER A 7 38.75 22.42 18.69
CA SER A 7 37.67 22.04 17.76
C SER A 7 36.91 20.84 18.33
N GLY A 8 35.74 21.09 18.92
CA GLY A 8 34.81 20.04 19.30
C GLY A 8 34.21 19.39 18.06
N HIS A 9 34.40 18.07 17.92
CA HIS A 9 33.67 17.25 16.96
C HIS A 9 32.19 17.23 17.38
N GLY A 10 31.37 18.03 16.70
CA GLY A 10 29.92 17.94 16.81
C GLY A 10 29.47 16.59 16.27
N VAL A 11 29.07 15.68 17.16
CA VAL A 11 28.31 14.49 16.78
C VAL A 11 26.99 15.00 16.21
N ARG A 12 26.84 14.93 14.88
CA ARG A 12 25.54 15.14 14.24
C ARG A 12 24.62 14.02 14.74
N PRO A 13 23.41 14.32 15.24
CA PRO A 13 22.46 13.27 15.51
C PRO A 13 22.24 12.47 14.22
N ALA A 14 22.33 11.15 14.32
CA ALA A 14 21.97 10.27 13.22
C ALA A 14 20.53 10.60 12.83
N THR A 15 20.34 11.10 11.61
CA THR A 15 19.01 11.22 11.03
C THR A 15 18.42 9.81 11.07
N THR A 16 17.39 9.59 11.90
CA THR A 16 16.65 8.33 11.88
C THR A 16 16.16 8.13 10.46
N ALA A 17 16.72 7.15 9.76
CA ALA A 17 16.30 6.81 8.41
C ALA A 17 14.80 6.54 8.43
N ARG A 18 14.06 7.32 7.64
CA ARG A 18 12.61 7.16 7.53
C ARG A 18 12.33 5.77 6.95
N ALA A 19 11.50 4.97 7.62
CA ALA A 19 11.06 3.71 7.07
C ALA A 19 10.23 3.98 5.80
N HIS A 20 10.51 3.21 4.74
CA HIS A 20 9.79 3.31 3.48
C HIS A 20 9.00 2.01 3.25
N PHE A 21 7.74 2.17 2.88
CA PHE A 21 6.81 1.08 2.60
C PHE A 21 6.20 1.24 1.22
N ALA A 22 5.89 0.12 0.59
CA ALA A 22 5.18 0.07 -0.69
C ALA A 22 3.98 -0.87 -0.59
N TYR A 23 2.92 -0.56 -1.34
CA TYR A 23 1.67 -1.30 -1.36
C TYR A 23 1.36 -1.68 -2.81
N ALA A 24 1.14 -2.96 -3.07
CA ALA A 24 0.79 -3.44 -4.41
C ALA A 24 -0.55 -4.18 -4.36
N GLY A 25 -1.53 -3.68 -5.12
CA GLY A 25 -2.77 -4.40 -5.42
C GLY A 25 -2.57 -5.32 -6.63
N ALA A 26 -3.33 -6.41 -6.68
CA ALA A 26 -3.31 -7.35 -7.80
C ALA A 26 -4.71 -7.91 -8.04
N PHE A 27 -5.05 -8.16 -9.31
CA PHE A 27 -6.26 -8.89 -9.66
C PHE A 27 -6.24 -10.30 -9.05
N THR A 28 -7.29 -10.65 -8.34
CA THR A 28 -7.46 -11.94 -7.68
C THR A 28 -8.37 -12.87 -8.47
N VAL A 29 -9.31 -12.32 -9.25
CA VAL A 29 -10.24 -13.05 -10.13
C VAL A 29 -10.46 -12.28 -11.43
N ASN A 30 -10.76 -13.01 -12.51
CA ASN A 30 -11.24 -12.46 -13.79
C ASN A 30 -10.43 -11.24 -14.30
N ALA A 31 -9.11 -11.27 -14.15
CA ALA A 31 -8.24 -10.18 -14.57
C ALA A 31 -8.49 -9.80 -16.04
N PRO A 32 -8.66 -8.50 -16.37
CA PRO A 32 -8.75 -8.05 -17.74
C PRO A 32 -7.52 -8.51 -18.54
N GLY A 33 -7.73 -9.28 -19.61
CA GLY A 33 -6.64 -9.86 -20.41
C GLY A 33 -6.18 -11.25 -19.98
N GLY A 34 -6.81 -11.85 -18.96
CA GLY A 34 -6.52 -13.22 -18.52
C GLY A 34 -5.36 -13.30 -17.53
N ARG A 35 -4.98 -14.53 -17.15
CA ARG A 35 -3.90 -14.81 -16.21
C ARG A 35 -2.78 -15.58 -16.90
N SER A 36 -1.55 -15.29 -16.50
CA SER A 36 -0.39 -16.08 -16.91
C SER A 36 -0.33 -17.40 -16.12
N PRO A 37 0.34 -18.45 -16.62
CA PRO A 37 0.52 -19.70 -15.87
C PRO A 37 1.16 -19.48 -14.49
N ALA A 38 2.04 -18.49 -14.37
CA ALA A 38 2.65 -18.13 -13.09
C ALA A 38 1.61 -17.53 -12.11
N ALA A 39 0.71 -16.68 -12.60
CA ALA A 39 -0.37 -16.13 -11.79
C ALA A 39 -1.41 -17.19 -11.41
N ASP A 40 -1.63 -18.21 -12.24
CA ASP A 40 -2.48 -19.36 -11.90
C ASP A 40 -1.82 -20.28 -10.85
N ALA A 41 -0.52 -20.51 -10.94
CA ALA A 41 0.23 -21.33 -9.99
C ALA A 41 0.37 -20.67 -8.61
N ALA A 42 0.42 -19.34 -8.58
CA ALA A 42 0.54 -18.53 -7.37
C ALA A 42 -0.46 -17.37 -7.40
N PRO A 43 -1.76 -17.64 -7.14
CA PRO A 43 -2.80 -16.62 -7.24
C PRO A 43 -2.61 -15.51 -6.21
N ALA A 44 -2.77 -14.27 -6.69
CA ALA A 44 -2.74 -13.08 -5.85
C ALA A 44 -3.87 -13.13 -4.81
N ARG A 45 -3.60 -12.59 -3.62
CA ARG A 45 -4.55 -12.57 -2.49
C ARG A 45 -5.26 -11.23 -2.32
N GLY A 46 -4.78 -10.18 -2.97
CA GLY A 46 -5.27 -8.82 -2.82
C GLY A 46 -4.10 -7.85 -2.74
N ILE A 47 -3.90 -7.22 -1.57
CA ILE A 47 -2.86 -6.22 -1.35
C ILE A 47 -1.65 -6.88 -0.67
N THR A 48 -0.46 -6.62 -1.20
CA THR A 48 0.81 -6.98 -0.54
C THR A 48 1.51 -5.72 -0.04
N VAL A 49 1.90 -5.74 1.24
CA VAL A 49 2.70 -4.69 1.88
C VAL A 49 4.17 -5.10 1.80
N PHE A 50 5.02 -4.16 1.39
CA PHE A 50 6.46 -4.34 1.31
C PHE A 50 7.20 -3.31 2.15
N GLY A 51 8.27 -3.74 2.80
CA GLY A 51 9.31 -2.84 3.29
C GLY A 51 10.28 -2.55 2.15
N VAL A 52 10.73 -1.31 2.05
CA VAL A 52 11.65 -0.86 1.01
C VAL A 52 13.02 -0.58 1.65
N SER A 53 14.06 -1.23 1.16
CA SER A 53 15.43 -0.92 1.55
C SER A 53 15.79 0.50 1.09
N ALA A 54 16.21 1.36 2.02
CA ALA A 54 16.59 2.73 1.70
C ALA A 54 17.83 2.81 0.80
N ASP A 55 18.73 1.84 0.89
CA ASP A 55 20.00 1.84 0.15
C ASP A 55 19.84 1.28 -1.26
N THR A 56 18.98 0.27 -1.44
CA THR A 56 18.90 -0.52 -2.68
C THR A 56 17.56 -0.43 -3.40
N GLY A 57 16.51 0.05 -2.72
CA GLY A 57 15.13 -0.02 -3.22
C GLY A 57 14.55 -1.44 -3.21
N ALA A 58 15.27 -2.45 -2.70
CA ALA A 58 14.78 -3.82 -2.65
C ALA A 58 13.49 -3.92 -1.82
N LEU A 59 12.51 -4.67 -2.36
CA LEU A 59 11.23 -4.93 -1.72
C LEU A 59 11.27 -6.23 -0.91
N ARG A 60 10.88 -6.15 0.35
CA ARG A 60 10.69 -7.32 1.23
C ARG A 60 9.21 -7.44 1.60
N PRO A 61 8.51 -8.54 1.28
CA PRO A 61 7.11 -8.70 1.67
C PRO A 61 7.00 -8.74 3.21
N LEU A 62 6.04 -7.99 3.74
CA LEU A 62 5.78 -7.86 5.18
C LEU A 62 4.41 -8.43 5.57
N GLN A 63 3.40 -8.15 4.74
CA GLN A 63 2.02 -8.54 4.99
C GLN A 63 1.30 -8.84 3.67
N SER A 64 0.40 -9.81 3.69
CA SER A 64 -0.58 -10.04 2.61
C SER A 64 -1.98 -9.88 3.17
N VAL A 65 -2.81 -9.08 2.50
CA VAL A 65 -4.17 -8.74 2.93
C VAL A 65 -5.16 -9.15 1.86
N ALA A 66 -6.17 -9.92 2.29
CA ALA A 66 -7.22 -10.37 1.42
C ALA A 66 -8.08 -9.20 0.93
N SER A 67 -8.20 -9.04 -0.38
CA SER A 67 -9.02 -8.03 -1.04
C SER A 67 -9.37 -8.51 -2.45
N ALA A 68 -10.59 -8.22 -2.91
CA ALA A 68 -11.04 -8.65 -4.24
C ALA A 68 -10.64 -7.58 -5.28
N ASN A 69 -9.82 -7.96 -6.26
CA ASN A 69 -9.35 -7.09 -7.35
C ASN A 69 -9.06 -5.63 -6.94
N PRO A 70 -8.19 -5.35 -5.94
CA PRO A 70 -7.78 -3.98 -5.61
C PRO A 70 -6.96 -3.38 -6.77
N ALA A 71 -7.65 -2.82 -7.77
CA ALA A 71 -7.09 -2.37 -9.04
C ALA A 71 -6.38 -1.02 -8.93
N HIS A 72 -6.80 -0.19 -7.97
CA HIS A 72 -6.18 1.10 -7.72
C HIS A 72 -6.02 1.39 -6.23
N LEU A 73 -4.87 1.94 -5.86
CA LEU A 73 -4.51 2.25 -4.48
C LEU A 73 -4.18 3.74 -4.36
N VAL A 74 -4.69 4.39 -3.31
CA VAL A 74 -4.40 5.81 -3.03
C VAL A 74 -4.08 5.99 -1.55
N LEU A 75 -3.01 6.73 -1.26
CA LEU A 75 -2.66 7.16 0.09
C LEU A 75 -3.23 8.55 0.36
N ASP A 76 -3.66 8.80 1.60
CA ASP A 76 -3.89 10.17 2.05
C ASP A 76 -2.57 10.95 2.19
N ALA A 77 -2.67 12.29 2.25
CA ALA A 77 -1.51 13.16 2.35
C ALA A 77 -0.68 12.92 3.62
N ALA A 78 -1.35 12.47 4.69
CA ALA A 78 -0.71 12.12 5.96
C ALA A 78 -0.04 10.74 5.95
N GLN A 79 -0.32 9.90 4.94
CA GLN A 79 0.08 8.51 4.87
C GLN A 79 -0.39 7.69 6.08
N ALA A 80 -1.55 8.05 6.63
CA ALA A 80 -2.22 7.37 7.72
C ALA A 80 -3.27 6.37 7.21
N HIS A 81 -3.78 6.59 5.99
CA HIS A 81 -4.80 5.75 5.38
C HIS A 81 -4.43 5.34 3.96
N LEU A 82 -4.82 4.11 3.62
CA LEU A 82 -4.76 3.55 2.27
C LEU A 82 -6.19 3.25 1.81
N TYR A 83 -6.53 3.70 0.61
CA TYR A 83 -7.80 3.41 -0.05
C TYR A 83 -7.56 2.45 -1.21
N ALA A 84 -8.37 1.40 -1.31
CA ALA A 84 -8.31 0.45 -2.42
C ALA A 84 -9.64 0.44 -3.16
N ILE A 85 -9.57 0.60 -4.49
CA ILE A 85 -10.72 0.44 -5.38
C ILE A 85 -10.75 -1.00 -5.88
N ASN A 86 -11.86 -1.66 -5.63
CA ASN A 86 -12.09 -3.05 -6.00
C ASN A 86 -12.84 -3.10 -7.33
N GLU A 87 -12.15 -3.51 -8.38
CA GLU A 87 -12.71 -3.71 -9.72
C GLU A 87 -13.39 -5.08 -9.78
N ILE A 88 -14.61 -5.11 -9.24
CA ILE A 88 -15.50 -6.28 -9.19
C ILE A 88 -16.90 -5.88 -9.66
N ASP A 89 -17.65 -6.84 -10.19
CA ASP A 89 -19.00 -6.62 -10.72
C ASP A 89 -20.11 -6.92 -9.70
N ASP A 90 -19.79 -7.64 -8.62
CA ASP A 90 -20.75 -8.00 -7.58
C ASP A 90 -20.13 -7.93 -6.17
N TYR A 91 -20.29 -6.77 -5.56
CA TYR A 91 -20.02 -6.58 -4.14
C TYR A 91 -21.25 -6.94 -3.29
N GLY A 92 -21.12 -7.95 -2.44
CA GLY A 92 -22.14 -8.30 -1.43
C GLY A 92 -23.44 -8.87 -1.99
N GLY A 93 -23.41 -9.45 -3.19
CA GLY A 93 -24.59 -10.02 -3.85
C GLY A 93 -25.61 -8.96 -4.30
N GLN A 94 -25.18 -7.70 -4.39
CA GLN A 94 -26.04 -6.59 -4.80
C GLN A 94 -26.21 -6.52 -6.32
N GLY A 95 -25.29 -7.15 -7.07
CA GLY A 95 -25.21 -7.06 -8.52
C GLY A 95 -24.86 -5.65 -8.99
N ILE A 96 -23.99 -5.54 -9.99
CA ILE A 96 -23.69 -4.25 -10.64
C ILE A 96 -23.07 -3.26 -9.62
N ALA A 97 -22.15 -3.75 -8.79
CA ALA A 97 -21.50 -2.93 -7.76
C ALA A 97 -20.04 -3.35 -7.53
N GLY A 98 -19.12 -2.39 -7.66
CA GLY A 98 -17.77 -2.50 -7.12
C GLY A 98 -17.72 -2.12 -5.64
N SER A 99 -16.50 -2.02 -5.08
CA SER A 99 -16.33 -1.49 -3.73
C SER A 99 -15.10 -0.60 -3.58
N VAL A 100 -15.13 0.20 -2.51
CA VAL A 100 -13.94 0.85 -1.96
C VAL A 100 -13.67 0.31 -0.56
N GLU A 101 -12.42 0.02 -0.27
CA GLU A 101 -11.90 -0.32 1.05
C GLU A 101 -11.08 0.84 1.59
N ALA A 102 -11.24 1.16 2.88
CA ALA A 102 -10.33 2.05 3.60
C ALA A 102 -9.56 1.26 4.66
N TYR A 103 -8.27 1.52 4.75
CA TYR A 103 -7.36 0.88 5.71
C TYR A 103 -6.62 1.94 6.54
N ALA A 104 -6.39 1.66 7.82
CA ALA A 104 -5.42 2.39 8.64
C ALA A 104 -4.04 1.78 8.45
N ILE A 105 -3.02 2.62 8.41
CA ILE A 105 -1.61 2.24 8.28
C ILE A 105 -0.93 2.35 9.65
N ASP A 106 -0.23 1.31 10.06
CA ASP A 106 0.73 1.37 11.17
C ASP A 106 2.05 2.00 10.66
N PRO A 107 2.43 3.20 11.13
CA PRO A 107 3.62 3.89 10.63
C PRO A 107 4.94 3.20 10.98
N ALA A 108 4.97 2.32 11.98
CA ALA A 108 6.18 1.62 12.39
C ALA A 108 6.46 0.38 11.52
N SER A 109 5.41 -0.33 11.11
CA SER A 109 5.51 -1.59 10.37
C SER A 109 5.08 -1.50 8.90
N GLY A 110 4.36 -0.45 8.53
CA GLY A 110 3.68 -0.34 7.24
C GLY A 110 2.45 -1.24 7.12
N HIS A 111 2.11 -2.01 8.16
CA HIS A 111 0.97 -2.92 8.09
C HIS A 111 -0.34 -2.15 7.95
N ILE A 112 -1.29 -2.73 7.24
CA ILE A 112 -2.61 -2.16 7.02
C ILE A 112 -3.68 -2.97 7.74
N ARG A 113 -4.67 -2.27 8.28
CA ARG A 113 -5.85 -2.86 8.93
C ARG A 113 -7.11 -2.25 8.34
N LEU A 114 -8.04 -3.11 7.88
CA LEU A 114 -9.30 -2.67 7.30
C LEU A 114 -10.10 -1.86 8.32
N LEU A 115 -10.61 -0.70 7.89
CA LEU A 115 -11.50 0.17 8.65
C LEU A 115 -12.95 -0.05 8.24
N ASN A 116 -13.22 0.05 6.95
CA ASN A 116 -14.54 -0.21 6.39
C ASN A 116 -14.46 -0.59 4.90
N ARG A 117 -15.62 -0.97 4.38
CA ARG A 117 -15.90 -1.17 2.96
C ARG A 117 -17.18 -0.46 2.60
N GLN A 118 -17.26 0.10 1.41
CA GLN A 118 -18.48 0.70 0.88
C GLN A 118 -18.70 0.21 -0.54
N ALA A 119 -19.96 -0.13 -0.85
CA ALA A 119 -20.36 -0.39 -2.22
C ALA A 119 -20.23 0.90 -3.02
N ILE A 120 -19.70 0.80 -4.23
CA ILE A 120 -19.66 1.89 -5.19
C ILE A 120 -20.24 1.39 -6.52
N GLY A 121 -20.37 2.31 -7.48
CA GLY A 121 -20.90 1.98 -8.81
C GLY A 121 -20.07 0.93 -9.55
N ILE A 122 -20.45 0.73 -10.81
CA ILE A 122 -19.88 -0.33 -11.66
C ILE A 122 -18.49 -0.02 -12.18
N GLY A 123 -17.71 -1.08 -12.39
CA GLY A 123 -16.39 -1.03 -13.03
C GLY A 123 -15.48 0.07 -12.49
N PRO A 124 -15.37 0.27 -11.16
CA PRO A 124 -14.51 1.31 -10.65
C PRO A 124 -13.06 0.86 -10.85
N ALA A 125 -12.27 1.68 -11.53
CA ALA A 125 -10.88 1.35 -11.85
C ALA A 125 -9.88 2.38 -11.29
N HIS A 126 -10.36 3.49 -10.74
CA HIS A 126 -9.52 4.59 -10.26
C HIS A 126 -10.25 5.44 -9.23
N CYS A 127 -9.50 6.07 -8.33
CA CYS A 127 -10.00 7.12 -7.44
C CYS A 127 -8.91 8.16 -7.16
N SER A 128 -9.34 9.31 -6.65
CA SER A 128 -8.46 10.37 -6.15
C SER A 128 -9.06 10.97 -4.89
N LEU A 129 -8.21 11.55 -4.04
CA LEU A 129 -8.66 12.26 -2.85
C LEU A 129 -8.75 13.76 -3.14
N HIS A 130 -9.86 14.37 -2.73
CA HIS A 130 -9.99 15.82 -2.70
C HIS A 130 -9.36 16.37 -1.39
N PRO A 131 -8.68 17.53 -1.41
CA PRO A 131 -8.11 18.17 -0.22
C PRO A 131 -9.14 18.52 0.87
#